data_AF-A0A4R6PUB9-F1
#
_entry.id   AF-A0A4R6PUB9-F1
#
_cell.length_a   1.000
_cell.length_b   1.000
_cell.length_c   1.000
_cell.angle_alpha   90.00
_cell.angle_beta   90.00
_cell.angle_gamma   90.00
#
_symmetry.space_group_name_H-M   'P 1'
#
loop_
_entity.id
_entity.type
_entity.pdbx_description
1 polymer ?
#
loop_
_entity_poly.entity_id
_entity_poly.type
_entity_poly.pdbx_seq_one_letter_code
_entity_poly.pdbx_strand_id
1 'polypeptide(L)'
;MTAVAAERVVEEPVRAPEPRWHPLTLLAFRFCVAYFGLFCLWMAQITFVFLGVIALKMPEDAVAWQLLTLAPVSSWIGEHVFGVYAELEMNGSGDQAAIWIQCGLVLIVAILVTVVWSILDRRRRAYPRAASWFLTGLRLAVGGQMLFYGFTKLVPTQMPEPALTTLLTRVGDLSPMAMLWTQVGSAPAYEVALGAAEVLAGLLLFWPRTATLGAMLSVISMAQVFLLNLTFDVPVKMLSGHLLLMSLVLLAPQARRLLDVLVLERASGPMVQPALFRSARANRWATVAQVAAALWIVAGMIVVTTDSWREYGGGAPEPELYGIWEVSEFSIDQVPVAPLATDPVRWQRLVVDKGTAGYQRMDDTIVPVMATVDPAAANLTIATAPTAPDQAPTPYATLAVDRADDRLTLRGEIAGKQATVVLTRLDLDSFPLRGTGFRWVQNNPYLG
;
A
#
# COMPACT_ATOMS: atom_id res chain seq x y z
N MET A 1 -44.43 70.35 27.46
CA MET A 1 -43.29 69.46 27.19
C MET A 1 -43.82 68.23 26.46
N THR A 2 -43.57 68.19 25.16
CA THR A 2 -43.98 67.15 24.21
C THR A 2 -43.08 65.93 24.37
N ALA A 3 -43.68 64.76 24.57
CA ALA A 3 -42.97 63.48 24.58
C ALA A 3 -42.73 63.04 23.12
N VAL A 4 -41.46 62.94 22.72
CA VAL A 4 -41.05 62.37 21.44
C VAL A 4 -40.99 60.86 21.60
N ALA A 5 -41.89 60.15 20.91
CA ALA A 5 -41.85 58.71 20.76
C ALA A 5 -40.71 58.34 19.79
N ALA A 6 -39.70 57.62 20.29
CA ALA A 6 -38.67 57.03 19.46
C ALA A 6 -39.22 55.77 18.78
N GLU A 7 -39.54 55.88 17.50
CA GLU A 7 -39.94 54.78 16.64
C GLU A 7 -38.73 53.86 16.39
N ARG A 8 -38.74 52.65 16.94
CA ARG A 8 -37.74 51.62 16.62
C ARG A 8 -37.98 51.14 15.19
N VAL A 9 -37.16 51.62 14.27
CA VAL A 9 -37.02 51.03 12.93
C VAL A 9 -36.50 49.60 13.10
N VAL A 10 -37.35 48.62 12.84
CA VAL A 10 -36.96 47.22 12.69
C VAL A 10 -36.31 47.10 11.32
N GLU A 11 -34.99 47.09 11.25
CA GLU A 11 -34.28 46.71 10.02
C GLU A 11 -34.64 45.26 9.67
N GLU A 12 -35.38 45.07 8.57
CA GLU A 12 -35.57 43.75 7.99
C GLU A 12 -34.19 43.14 7.65
N PRO A 13 -33.91 41.88 8.02
CA PRO A 13 -32.66 41.24 7.66
C PRO A 13 -32.59 41.12 6.14
N VAL A 14 -31.72 41.93 5.52
CA VAL A 14 -31.37 41.84 4.10
C VAL A 14 -31.01 40.38 3.79
N ARG A 15 -31.89 39.68 3.06
CA ARG A 15 -31.62 38.30 2.62
C ARG A 15 -30.39 38.35 1.73
N ALA A 16 -29.27 37.85 2.24
CA ALA A 16 -28.06 37.69 1.45
C ALA A 16 -28.40 36.91 0.15
N PRO A 17 -27.93 37.37 -1.02
CA PRO A 17 -28.26 36.74 -2.29
C PRO A 17 -27.88 35.27 -2.28
N GLU A 18 -28.75 34.42 -2.82
CA GLU A 18 -28.47 32.98 -2.91
C GLU A 18 -27.18 32.74 -3.70
N PRO A 19 -26.26 31.89 -3.21
CA PRO A 19 -25.02 31.61 -3.91
C PRO A 19 -25.33 31.01 -5.29
N ARG A 20 -24.64 31.50 -6.32
CA ARG A 20 -24.75 31.04 -7.70
C ARG A 20 -23.38 30.56 -8.18
N TRP A 21 -23.30 29.32 -8.62
CA TRP A 21 -22.09 28.76 -9.21
C TRP A 21 -22.11 28.90 -10.74
N HIS A 22 -20.92 28.92 -11.33
CA HIS A 22 -20.80 28.79 -12.77
C HIS A 22 -21.35 27.41 -13.21
N PRO A 23 -22.03 27.28 -14.36
CA PRO A 23 -22.63 26.02 -14.81
C PRO A 23 -21.64 24.85 -14.84
N LEU A 24 -20.39 25.10 -15.28
CA LEU A 24 -19.33 24.08 -15.27
C LEU A 24 -18.97 23.62 -13.85
N THR A 25 -18.92 24.52 -12.88
CA THR A 25 -18.68 24.17 -11.46
C THR A 25 -19.82 23.33 -10.90
N LEU A 26 -21.06 23.64 -11.29
CA LEU A 26 -22.24 22.87 -10.89
C LEU A 26 -22.19 21.45 -11.44
N LEU A 27 -21.86 21.29 -12.73
CA LEU A 27 -21.72 20.00 -13.39
C LEU A 27 -20.56 19.20 -12.79
N ALA A 28 -19.38 19.81 -12.67
CA ALA A 28 -18.19 19.19 -12.08
C ALA A 28 -18.45 18.75 -10.63
N PHE A 29 -19.16 19.57 -9.84
CA PHE A 29 -19.54 19.19 -8.48
C PHE A 29 -20.41 17.93 -8.45
N ARG A 30 -21.47 17.88 -9.26
CA ARG A 30 -22.35 16.70 -9.34
C ARG A 30 -21.59 15.45 -9.77
N PHE A 31 -20.73 15.59 -10.78
CA PHE A 31 -19.86 14.51 -11.24
C PHE A 31 -18.90 14.02 -10.17
N CYS A 32 -18.16 14.93 -9.52
CA CYS A 32 -17.22 14.57 -8.46
C CYS A 32 -17.92 13.88 -7.29
N VAL A 33 -19.11 14.34 -6.88
CA VAL A 33 -19.89 13.69 -5.83
C VAL A 33 -20.29 12.28 -6.23
N ALA A 34 -20.81 12.10 -7.45
CA ALA A 34 -21.22 10.80 -7.94
C ALA A 34 -20.01 9.86 -8.10
N TYR A 35 -18.98 10.30 -8.81
CA TYR A 35 -17.82 9.48 -9.14
C TYR A 35 -17.00 9.11 -7.92
N PHE A 36 -16.48 10.10 -7.17
CA PHE A 36 -15.65 9.80 -6.00
C PHE A 36 -16.45 9.18 -4.86
N GLY A 37 -17.74 9.51 -4.74
CA GLY A 37 -18.63 8.84 -3.79
C GLY A 37 -18.77 7.35 -4.11
N LEU A 38 -19.09 7.00 -5.36
CA LEU A 38 -19.20 5.60 -5.79
C LEU A 38 -17.85 4.88 -5.73
N PHE A 39 -16.76 5.53 -6.16
CA PHE A 39 -15.42 4.95 -6.10
C PHE A 39 -15.02 4.61 -4.66
N CYS A 40 -15.22 5.51 -3.70
CA CYS A 40 -14.92 5.25 -2.29
C CYS A 40 -15.79 4.12 -1.69
N LEU A 41 -17.03 3.94 -2.18
CA LEU A 41 -17.92 2.88 -1.70
C LEU A 41 -17.62 1.53 -2.37
N TRP A 42 -17.22 1.54 -3.64
CA TRP A 42 -16.84 0.34 -4.38
C TRP A 42 -15.49 -0.19 -3.91
N MET A 43 -14.50 0.68 -3.72
CA MET A 43 -13.19 0.32 -3.18
C MET A 43 -13.28 0.19 -1.66
N ALA A 44 -13.73 -0.96 -1.15
CA ALA A 44 -13.95 -1.19 0.30
C ALA A 44 -12.76 -0.81 1.17
N GLN A 45 -11.52 -1.00 0.71
CA GLN A 45 -10.33 -0.58 1.45
C GLN A 45 -10.43 0.88 1.97
N ILE A 46 -11.06 1.79 1.21
CA ILE A 46 -11.25 3.18 1.60
C ILE A 46 -12.20 3.33 2.80
N THR A 47 -13.24 2.49 2.88
CA THR A 47 -14.21 2.52 3.99
C THR A 47 -13.81 1.62 5.15
N PHE A 48 -13.13 0.51 4.88
CA PHE A 48 -12.69 -0.48 5.87
C PHE A 48 -11.63 0.08 6.82
N VAL A 49 -10.83 1.06 6.39
CA VAL A 49 -9.89 1.74 7.29
C VAL A 49 -10.57 2.32 8.54
N PHE A 50 -11.84 2.73 8.43
CA PHE A 50 -12.63 3.27 9.55
C PHE A 50 -13.10 2.20 10.54
N LEU A 51 -13.01 0.91 10.21
CA LEU A 51 -13.23 -0.16 11.19
C LEU A 51 -12.15 -0.18 12.28
N GLY A 52 -10.96 0.37 12.01
CA GLY A 52 -9.86 0.40 12.97
C GLY A 52 -9.55 -1.01 13.50
N VAL A 53 -9.50 -1.16 14.82
CA VAL A 53 -9.22 -2.46 15.48
C VAL A 53 -10.29 -3.52 15.16
N ILE A 54 -11.51 -3.13 14.78
CA ILE A 54 -12.58 -4.09 14.43
C ILE A 54 -12.26 -4.81 13.12
N ALA A 55 -11.44 -4.23 12.24
CA ALA A 55 -11.02 -4.86 10.98
C ALA A 55 -10.35 -6.23 11.22
N LEU A 56 -9.63 -6.38 12.35
CA LEU A 56 -8.97 -7.63 12.75
C LEU A 56 -9.93 -8.79 13.03
N LYS A 57 -11.23 -8.51 13.19
CA LYS A 57 -12.27 -9.52 13.40
C LYS A 57 -13.04 -9.87 12.13
N MET A 58 -12.75 -9.18 11.04
CA MET A 58 -13.42 -9.43 9.76
C MET A 58 -12.70 -10.56 9.03
N PRO A 59 -13.44 -11.35 8.22
CA PRO A 59 -12.82 -12.27 7.26
C PRO A 59 -11.81 -11.55 6.35
N GLU A 60 -10.76 -12.24 5.91
CA GLU A 60 -9.71 -11.67 5.07
C GLU A 60 -10.24 -11.13 3.73
N ASP A 61 -11.21 -11.83 3.14
CA ASP A 61 -11.89 -11.46 1.90
C ASP A 61 -12.92 -10.34 2.09
N ALA A 62 -13.25 -9.98 3.34
CA ALA A 62 -14.25 -8.96 3.63
C ALA A 62 -13.87 -7.60 3.07
N VAL A 63 -12.58 -7.26 2.94
CA VAL A 63 -12.16 -5.99 2.33
C VAL A 63 -12.31 -5.97 0.80
N ALA A 64 -12.44 -7.15 0.17
CA ALA A 64 -12.54 -7.32 -1.27
C ALA A 64 -13.98 -7.63 -1.74
N TRP A 65 -14.96 -7.65 -0.82
CA TRP A 65 -16.30 -8.18 -1.11
C TRP A 65 -16.99 -7.54 -2.32
N GLN A 66 -16.90 -6.22 -2.52
CA GLN A 66 -17.49 -5.57 -3.70
C GLN A 66 -16.79 -5.99 -5.00
N LEU A 67 -15.45 -6.11 -4.96
CA LEU A 67 -14.66 -6.53 -6.12
C LEU A 67 -15.01 -7.96 -6.52
N LEU A 68 -15.09 -8.86 -5.53
CA LEU A 68 -15.47 -10.26 -5.69
C LEU A 68 -16.92 -10.39 -6.19
N THR A 69 -17.84 -9.59 -5.65
CA THR A 69 -19.25 -9.58 -6.10
C THR A 69 -19.39 -9.17 -7.57
N LEU A 70 -18.55 -8.26 -8.05
CA LEU A 70 -18.54 -7.79 -9.43
C LEU A 70 -17.64 -8.62 -10.35
N ALA A 71 -16.86 -9.57 -9.82
CA ALA A 71 -15.92 -10.38 -10.59
C ALA A 71 -16.56 -11.13 -11.78
N PRO A 72 -17.76 -11.75 -11.64
CA PRO A 72 -18.43 -12.39 -12.77
C PRO A 72 -18.79 -11.41 -13.89
N VAL A 73 -19.20 -10.18 -13.52
CA VAL A 73 -19.56 -9.13 -14.48
C VAL A 73 -18.31 -8.65 -15.22
N SER A 74 -17.21 -8.39 -14.51
CA SER A 74 -15.98 -7.96 -15.15
C SER A 74 -15.36 -9.04 -16.03
N SER A 75 -15.45 -10.31 -15.62
CA SER A 75 -14.98 -11.44 -16.43
C SER A 75 -15.78 -11.55 -17.72
N TRP A 76 -17.12 -11.48 -17.65
CA TRP A 76 -17.99 -11.51 -18.81
C TRP A 76 -17.70 -10.37 -19.79
N ILE A 77 -17.56 -9.13 -19.28
CA ILE A 77 -17.22 -7.96 -20.11
C ILE A 77 -15.82 -8.11 -20.71
N GLY A 78 -14.85 -8.60 -19.93
CA GLY A 78 -13.49 -8.86 -20.40
C GLY A 78 -13.48 -9.77 -21.61
N GLU A 79 -14.17 -10.90 -21.51
CA GLU A 79 -14.26 -11.90 -22.58
C GLU A 79 -15.06 -11.41 -23.79
N HIS A 80 -16.25 -10.83 -23.57
CA HIS A 80 -17.21 -10.56 -24.65
C HIS A 80 -17.09 -9.18 -25.30
N VAL A 81 -16.53 -8.19 -24.59
CA VAL A 81 -16.40 -6.81 -25.09
C VAL A 81 -14.96 -6.48 -25.45
N PHE A 82 -14.02 -6.87 -24.59
CA PHE A 82 -12.61 -6.50 -24.76
C PHE A 82 -11.74 -7.62 -25.34
N GLY A 83 -12.21 -8.88 -25.34
CA GLY A 83 -11.44 -10.04 -25.77
C GLY A 83 -10.20 -10.31 -24.90
N VAL A 84 -10.26 -9.97 -23.61
CA VAL A 84 -9.16 -10.14 -22.65
C VAL A 84 -9.57 -11.05 -21.49
N TYR A 85 -8.62 -11.81 -20.96
CA TYR A 85 -8.81 -12.57 -19.73
C TYR A 85 -8.83 -11.59 -18.54
N ALA A 86 -9.97 -11.52 -17.85
CA ALA A 86 -10.25 -10.57 -16.78
C ALA A 86 -10.81 -11.27 -15.54
N GLU A 87 -10.23 -12.41 -15.19
CA GLU A 87 -10.51 -13.06 -13.91
C GLU A 87 -9.81 -12.31 -12.78
N LEU A 88 -10.53 -12.16 -11.67
CA LEU A 88 -10.04 -11.42 -10.50
C LEU A 88 -9.32 -12.39 -9.57
N GLU A 89 -8.03 -12.14 -9.33
CA GLU A 89 -7.20 -12.91 -8.41
C GLU A 89 -6.94 -12.13 -7.12
N MET A 90 -6.94 -12.78 -5.95
CA MET A 90 -6.59 -12.13 -4.69
C MET A 90 -5.08 -12.19 -4.44
N ASN A 91 -4.29 -11.59 -5.33
CA ASN A 91 -2.81 -11.64 -5.32
C ASN A 91 -2.14 -10.32 -4.87
N GLY A 92 -2.94 -9.34 -4.39
CA GLY A 92 -2.46 -8.02 -3.97
C GLY A 92 -2.30 -6.98 -5.11
N SER A 93 -2.48 -7.38 -6.38
CA SER A 93 -2.50 -6.44 -7.51
C SER A 93 -3.80 -5.65 -7.57
N GLY A 94 -3.70 -4.32 -7.54
CA GLY A 94 -4.80 -3.37 -7.71
C GLY A 94 -5.04 -2.92 -9.15
N ASP A 95 -4.23 -3.37 -10.12
CA ASP A 95 -4.28 -2.96 -11.53
C ASP A 95 -4.70 -4.10 -12.48
N GLN A 96 -5.41 -5.12 -11.99
CA GLN A 96 -5.90 -6.22 -12.82
C GLN A 96 -6.94 -5.75 -13.85
N ALA A 97 -7.02 -6.43 -14.99
CA ALA A 97 -7.99 -6.11 -16.04
C ALA A 97 -9.45 -6.08 -15.50
N ALA A 98 -9.79 -7.03 -14.64
CA ALA A 98 -11.08 -7.07 -13.93
C ALA A 98 -11.37 -5.75 -13.20
N ILE A 99 -10.40 -5.25 -12.44
CA ILE A 99 -10.53 -4.05 -11.61
C ILE A 99 -10.68 -2.79 -12.49
N TRP A 100 -9.92 -2.69 -13.59
CA TRP A 100 -10.07 -1.59 -14.56
C TRP A 100 -11.44 -1.57 -15.23
N ILE A 101 -11.96 -2.74 -15.61
CA ILE A 101 -13.31 -2.88 -16.18
C ILE A 101 -14.36 -2.41 -15.16
N GLN A 102 -14.26 -2.86 -13.91
CA GLN A 102 -15.16 -2.43 -12.84
C GLN A 102 -15.07 -0.91 -12.58
N CYS A 103 -13.88 -0.32 -12.59
CA CYS A 103 -13.71 1.13 -12.50
C CYS A 103 -14.38 1.86 -13.66
N GLY A 104 -14.30 1.30 -14.87
CA GLY A 104 -15.03 1.80 -16.05
C GLY A 104 -16.56 1.77 -15.85
N LEU A 105 -17.09 0.71 -15.23
CA LEU A 105 -18.51 0.63 -14.87
C LEU A 105 -18.89 1.71 -13.85
N VAL A 106 -18.05 1.92 -12.81
CA VAL A 106 -18.25 2.99 -11.83
C VAL A 106 -18.29 4.36 -12.52
N LEU A 107 -17.40 4.61 -13.48
CA LEU A 107 -17.39 5.84 -14.28
C LEU A 107 -18.69 6.02 -15.08
N ILE A 108 -19.16 4.98 -15.77
CA ILE A 108 -20.42 5.02 -16.55
C ILE A 108 -21.60 5.32 -15.62
N VAL A 109 -21.71 4.62 -14.49
CA VAL A 109 -22.78 4.85 -13.51
C VAL A 109 -22.71 6.28 -12.96
N ALA A 110 -21.52 6.80 -12.66
CA ALA A 110 -21.35 8.17 -12.18
C ALA A 110 -21.80 9.22 -13.22
N ILE A 111 -21.54 8.99 -14.51
CA ILE A 111 -22.03 9.84 -15.60
C ILE A 111 -23.57 9.83 -15.65
N LEU A 112 -24.18 8.64 -15.59
CA LEU A 112 -25.64 8.50 -15.60
C LEU A 112 -26.29 9.20 -14.39
N VAL A 113 -25.74 9.01 -13.19
CA VAL A 113 -26.19 9.71 -11.97
C VAL A 113 -26.08 11.22 -12.14
N THR A 114 -24.98 11.71 -12.73
CA THR A 114 -24.77 13.14 -12.97
C THR A 114 -25.78 13.73 -13.95
N VAL A 115 -26.11 13.02 -15.02
CA VAL A 115 -27.12 13.41 -16.01
C VAL A 115 -28.50 13.46 -15.36
N VAL A 116 -28.90 12.38 -14.69
CA VAL A 116 -30.21 12.30 -14.01
C VAL A 116 -30.33 13.39 -12.95
N TRP A 117 -29.30 13.59 -12.11
CA TRP A 117 -29.29 14.67 -11.12
C TRP A 117 -29.41 16.04 -11.77
N SER A 118 -28.73 16.27 -12.90
CA SER A 118 -28.79 17.56 -13.60
C SER A 118 -30.14 17.86 -14.23
N ILE A 119 -30.87 16.83 -14.68
CA ILE A 119 -32.23 16.96 -15.21
C ILE A 119 -33.22 17.25 -14.08
N LEU A 120 -33.18 16.44 -13.01
CA LEU A 120 -34.15 16.51 -11.91
C LEU A 120 -33.99 17.79 -11.08
N ASP A 121 -32.75 18.22 -10.80
CA ASP A 121 -32.47 19.40 -9.97
C ASP A 121 -31.95 20.59 -10.80
N ARG A 122 -32.51 20.77 -12.00
CA ARG A 122 -32.11 21.84 -12.94
C ARG A 122 -32.32 23.27 -12.43
N ARG A 123 -33.15 23.46 -11.41
CA ARG A 123 -33.48 24.80 -10.85
C ARG A 123 -32.45 25.27 -9.81
N ARG A 124 -31.76 24.36 -9.13
CA ARG A 124 -30.81 24.71 -8.06
C ARG A 124 -29.47 25.14 -8.65
N ARG A 125 -28.95 26.29 -8.18
CA ARG A 125 -27.76 26.95 -8.75
C ARG A 125 -26.48 26.83 -7.91
N ALA A 126 -26.56 26.25 -6.71
CA ALA A 126 -25.41 25.96 -5.85
C ALA A 126 -25.77 24.93 -4.75
N TYR A 127 -24.76 24.24 -4.24
CA TYR A 127 -24.89 23.26 -3.15
C TYR A 127 -23.86 23.49 -2.03
N PRO A 128 -23.82 24.66 -1.37
CA PRO A 128 -22.77 24.99 -0.41
C PRO A 128 -22.66 23.95 0.72
N ARG A 129 -23.79 23.51 1.30
CA ARG A 129 -23.78 22.47 2.34
C ARG A 129 -23.36 21.10 1.83
N ALA A 130 -23.87 20.70 0.67
CA ALA A 130 -23.54 19.39 0.12
C ALA A 130 -22.05 19.33 -0.25
N ALA A 131 -21.49 20.45 -0.73
CA ALA A 131 -20.05 20.60 -0.93
C ALA A 131 -19.25 20.50 0.38
N SER A 132 -19.69 21.15 1.47
CA SER A 132 -18.99 21.02 2.76
C SER A 132 -18.91 19.56 3.23
N TRP A 133 -20.01 18.81 3.11
CA TRP A 133 -20.07 17.40 3.48
C TRP A 133 -19.27 16.51 2.53
N PHE A 134 -19.39 16.72 1.22
CA PHE A 134 -18.64 15.98 0.22
C PHE A 134 -17.13 16.14 0.41
N LEU A 135 -16.64 17.39 0.50
CA LEU A 135 -15.22 17.66 0.72
C LEU A 135 -14.73 17.10 2.05
N THR A 136 -15.58 17.10 3.08
CA THR A 136 -15.24 16.45 4.35
C THR A 136 -15.15 14.93 4.20
N GLY A 137 -16.12 14.28 3.56
CA GLY A 137 -16.07 12.83 3.31
C GLY A 137 -14.84 12.43 2.49
N LEU A 138 -14.55 13.18 1.41
CA LEU A 138 -13.37 12.97 0.57
C LEU A 138 -12.07 13.16 1.35
N ARG A 139 -12.01 14.16 2.23
CA ARG A 139 -10.88 14.41 3.12
C ARG A 139 -10.66 13.27 4.10
N LEU A 140 -11.72 12.74 4.69
CA LEU A 140 -11.60 11.60 5.60
C LEU A 140 -11.16 10.35 4.84
N ALA A 141 -11.66 10.11 3.63
CA ALA A 141 -11.25 9.00 2.78
C ALA A 141 -9.75 9.06 2.43
N VAL A 142 -9.27 10.18 1.91
CA VAL A 142 -7.84 10.38 1.62
C VAL A 142 -7.03 10.28 2.90
N GLY A 143 -7.47 10.94 3.98
CA GLY A 143 -6.77 10.91 5.26
C GLY A 143 -6.63 9.50 5.83
N GLY A 144 -7.69 8.69 5.75
CA GLY A 144 -7.66 7.29 6.16
C GLY A 144 -6.66 6.47 5.35
N GLN A 145 -6.63 6.62 4.03
CA GLN A 145 -5.66 5.92 3.18
C GLN A 145 -4.22 6.38 3.43
N MET A 146 -4.00 7.67 3.70
CA MET A 146 -2.68 8.19 4.08
C MET A 146 -2.20 7.62 5.41
N LEU A 147 -3.10 7.41 6.38
CA LEU A 147 -2.76 6.70 7.60
C LEU A 147 -2.45 5.22 7.31
N PHE A 148 -3.30 4.53 6.55
CA PHE A 148 -3.11 3.11 6.23
C PHE A 148 -1.74 2.84 5.60
N TYR A 149 -1.45 3.47 4.45
CA TYR A 149 -0.17 3.30 3.75
C TYR A 149 1.01 3.90 4.52
N GLY A 150 0.77 4.98 5.26
CA GLY A 150 1.80 5.62 6.06
C GLY A 150 2.27 4.71 7.20
N PHE A 151 1.36 4.01 7.88
CA PHE A 151 1.73 3.11 8.97
C PHE A 151 2.46 1.86 8.49
N THR A 152 2.12 1.31 7.32
CA THR A 152 2.83 0.15 6.74
C THR A 152 4.26 0.49 6.29
N LYS A 153 4.57 1.77 6.06
CA LYS A 153 5.95 2.25 5.83
C LYS A 153 6.64 2.69 7.12
N LEU A 154 5.90 3.32 8.03
CA LEU A 154 6.41 3.80 9.32
C LEU A 154 6.87 2.63 10.20
N VAL A 155 6.16 1.51 10.11
CA VAL A 155 6.59 0.21 10.60
C VAL A 155 6.98 -0.59 9.37
N PRO A 156 8.27 -0.68 9.00
CA PRO A 156 8.74 -1.08 7.68
C PRO A 156 8.35 -2.52 7.31
N THR A 157 7.11 -2.65 6.82
CA THR A 157 6.41 -3.90 6.50
C THR A 157 5.89 -3.88 5.06
N GLN A 158 5.86 -2.71 4.41
CA GLN A 158 5.47 -2.58 3.02
C GLN A 158 6.62 -2.92 2.08
N MET A 159 7.82 -2.44 2.37
CA MET A 159 9.04 -2.69 1.60
C MET A 159 10.14 -3.24 2.55
N PRO A 160 9.97 -4.47 3.07
CA PRO A 160 10.90 -5.03 4.06
C PRO A 160 12.32 -5.14 3.52
N GLU A 161 13.27 -5.38 4.44
CA GLU A 161 14.67 -5.62 4.08
C GLU A 161 14.79 -6.68 2.96
N PRO A 162 15.71 -6.52 2.00
CA PRO A 162 15.85 -7.46 0.89
C PRO A 162 16.04 -8.89 1.40
N ALA A 163 15.23 -9.81 0.88
CA ALA A 163 15.37 -11.23 1.15
C ALA A 163 16.80 -11.70 0.84
N LEU A 164 17.25 -12.74 1.52
CA LEU A 164 18.59 -13.32 1.33
C LEU A 164 18.79 -13.81 -0.11
N THR A 165 17.73 -14.27 -0.77
CA THR A 165 17.76 -14.63 -2.20
C THR A 165 18.00 -13.41 -3.10
N THR A 166 17.48 -12.24 -2.74
CA THR A 166 17.70 -10.99 -3.49
C THR A 166 19.18 -10.58 -3.47
N LEU A 167 19.91 -10.85 -2.38
CA LEU A 167 21.36 -10.58 -2.28
C LEU A 167 22.20 -11.42 -3.25
N LEU A 168 21.67 -12.58 -3.66
CA LEU A 168 22.30 -13.49 -4.63
C LEU A 168 21.81 -13.25 -6.06
N THR A 169 20.77 -12.43 -6.24
CA THR A 169 20.14 -12.19 -7.53
C THR A 169 20.89 -11.08 -8.28
N ARG A 170 21.17 -11.30 -9.57
CA ARG A 170 21.83 -10.28 -10.38
C ARG A 170 20.88 -9.12 -10.65
N VAL A 171 21.41 -7.90 -10.68
CA VAL A 171 20.63 -6.67 -10.96
C VAL A 171 19.80 -6.77 -12.24
N GLY A 172 20.33 -7.42 -13.28
CA GLY A 172 19.62 -7.59 -14.56
C GLY A 172 18.44 -8.57 -14.52
N ASP A 173 18.33 -9.41 -13.49
CA ASP A 173 17.27 -10.40 -13.33
C ASP A 173 16.12 -9.86 -12.45
N LEU A 174 16.29 -8.70 -11.81
CA LEU A 174 15.25 -8.04 -11.03
C LEU A 174 14.25 -7.33 -11.94
N SER A 175 12.95 -7.51 -11.66
CA SER A 175 11.91 -6.68 -12.28
C SER A 175 12.03 -5.21 -11.81
N PRO A 176 11.46 -4.23 -12.53
CA PRO A 176 11.45 -2.84 -12.08
C PRO A 176 10.84 -2.67 -10.68
N MET A 177 9.74 -3.35 -10.39
CA MET A 177 9.14 -3.35 -9.04
C MET A 177 10.08 -3.95 -7.99
N ALA A 178 10.69 -5.10 -8.27
CA ALA A 178 11.62 -5.74 -7.33
C ALA A 178 12.85 -4.85 -7.05
N MET A 179 13.35 -4.14 -8.07
CA MET A 179 14.41 -3.14 -7.91
C MET A 179 13.99 -2.00 -6.98
N LEU A 180 12.80 -1.42 -7.19
CA LEU A 180 12.27 -0.35 -6.33
C LEU A 180 12.10 -0.82 -4.87
N TRP A 181 11.54 -2.02 -4.68
CA TRP A 181 11.38 -2.60 -3.34
C TRP A 181 12.73 -2.83 -2.65
N THR A 182 13.70 -3.39 -3.39
CA THR A 182 15.06 -3.62 -2.87
C THR A 182 15.73 -2.30 -2.51
N GLN A 183 15.57 -1.26 -3.33
CA GLN A 183 16.12 0.06 -3.06
C GLN A 183 15.58 0.62 -1.74
N VAL A 184 14.26 0.64 -1.56
CA VAL A 184 13.65 1.22 -0.35
C VAL A 184 13.94 0.35 0.87
N GLY A 185 13.76 -0.97 0.76
CA GLY A 185 13.98 -1.91 1.85
C GLY A 185 15.44 -2.01 2.30
N SER A 186 16.41 -1.74 1.41
CA SER A 186 17.83 -1.64 1.82
C SER A 186 18.12 -0.44 2.71
N ALA A 187 17.19 0.52 2.80
CA ALA A 187 17.30 1.70 3.66
C ALA A 187 16.04 1.87 4.54
N PRO A 188 15.86 1.08 5.62
CA PRO A 188 14.66 1.14 6.46
C PRO A 188 14.35 2.54 7.02
N ALA A 189 15.38 3.35 7.32
CA ALA A 189 15.19 4.73 7.75
C ALA A 189 14.52 5.61 6.68
N TYR A 190 14.78 5.35 5.40
CA TYR A 190 14.13 6.03 4.28
C TYR A 190 12.65 5.62 4.17
N GLU A 191 12.34 4.32 4.28
CA GLU A 191 10.94 3.84 4.32
C GLU A 191 10.15 4.49 5.47
N VAL A 192 10.73 4.51 6.67
CA VAL A 192 10.14 5.13 7.86
C VAL A 192 9.87 6.63 7.63
N ALA A 193 10.80 7.34 6.98
CA ALA A 193 10.62 8.75 6.66
C ALA A 193 9.47 8.99 5.66
N LEU A 194 9.34 8.14 4.63
CA LEU A 194 8.20 8.17 3.70
C LEU A 194 6.88 7.92 4.44
N GLY A 195 6.85 6.92 5.32
CA GLY A 195 5.70 6.61 6.15
C GLY A 195 5.30 7.75 7.09
N ALA A 196 6.28 8.39 7.73
CA ALA A 196 6.05 9.53 8.61
C ALA A 196 5.41 10.72 7.86
N ALA A 197 5.85 10.99 6.62
CA ALA A 197 5.25 12.03 5.78
C ALA A 197 3.78 11.72 5.44
N GLU A 198 3.46 10.47 5.09
CA GLU A 198 2.10 10.01 4.81
C GLU A 198 1.21 10.05 6.06
N VAL A 199 1.69 9.56 7.20
CA VAL A 199 0.96 9.63 8.49
C VAL A 199 0.68 11.08 8.86
N LEU A 200 1.67 11.97 8.74
CA LEU A 200 1.48 13.40 8.99
C LEU A 200 0.42 13.99 8.05
N ALA A 201 0.45 13.68 6.76
CA ALA A 201 -0.56 14.12 5.80
C ALA A 201 -1.97 13.67 6.22
N GLY A 202 -2.11 12.40 6.60
CA GLY A 202 -3.34 11.80 7.09
C GLY A 202 -3.88 12.51 8.33
N LEU A 203 -3.06 12.65 9.38
CA LEU A 203 -3.44 13.33 10.62
C LEU A 203 -3.89 14.78 10.38
N LEU A 204 -3.14 15.52 9.55
CA LEU A 204 -3.48 16.90 9.21
C LEU A 204 -4.81 17.00 8.46
N LEU A 205 -5.16 16.01 7.63
CA LEU A 205 -6.45 15.91 6.95
C LEU A 205 -7.60 15.69 7.93
N PHE A 206 -7.44 15.04 9.07
CA PHE A 206 -8.56 14.86 10.02
C PHE A 206 -8.89 16.12 10.82
N TRP A 207 -7.95 17.05 10.98
CA TRP A 207 -8.21 18.33 11.66
C TRP A 207 -8.55 19.44 10.65
N PRO A 208 -9.79 19.97 10.63
CA PRO A 208 -10.20 21.00 9.68
C PRO A 208 -9.32 22.26 9.60
N ARG A 209 -8.57 22.60 10.66
CA ARG A 209 -7.67 23.77 10.65
C ARG A 209 -6.38 23.52 9.86
N THR A 210 -5.93 22.27 9.82
CA THR A 210 -4.70 21.88 9.11
C THR A 210 -4.98 21.13 7.81
N ALA A 211 -6.25 20.85 7.51
CA ALA A 211 -6.70 20.08 6.36
C ALA A 211 -6.10 20.54 5.03
N THR A 212 -5.91 21.84 4.82
CA THR A 212 -5.32 22.32 3.57
C THR A 212 -3.84 21.94 3.45
N LEU A 213 -3.09 22.04 4.54
CA LEU A 213 -1.70 21.58 4.59
C LEU A 213 -1.62 20.06 4.39
N GLY A 214 -2.52 19.31 5.02
CA GLY A 214 -2.64 17.87 4.80
C GLY A 214 -2.92 17.51 3.34
N ALA A 215 -3.80 18.25 2.67
CA ALA A 215 -4.09 18.04 1.25
C ALA A 215 -2.90 18.39 0.34
N MET A 216 -2.13 19.44 0.66
CA MET A 216 -0.89 19.76 -0.06
C MET A 216 0.14 18.64 0.07
N LEU A 217 0.37 18.16 1.30
CA LEU A 217 1.31 17.07 1.54
C LEU A 217 0.84 15.76 0.87
N SER A 218 -0.47 15.50 0.86
CA SER A 218 -1.06 14.35 0.17
C SER A 218 -0.88 14.43 -1.35
N VAL A 219 -1.00 15.62 -1.96
CA VAL A 219 -0.69 15.78 -3.40
C VAL A 219 0.77 15.46 -3.68
N ILE A 220 1.71 15.97 -2.87
CA ILE A 220 3.15 15.72 -3.06
C ILE A 220 3.45 14.23 -2.92
N SER A 221 2.97 13.60 -1.84
CA SER A 221 3.16 12.17 -1.58
C SER A 221 2.52 11.31 -2.67
N MET A 222 1.25 11.53 -3.03
CA MET A 222 0.56 10.73 -4.04
C MET A 222 1.07 10.98 -5.46
N ALA A 223 1.58 12.17 -5.77
CA ALA A 223 2.27 12.39 -7.04
C ALA A 223 3.54 11.55 -7.15
N GLN A 224 4.33 11.46 -6.08
CA GLN A 224 5.51 10.59 -6.04
C GLN A 224 5.13 9.12 -6.15
N VAL A 225 4.18 8.65 -5.32
CA VAL A 225 3.71 7.24 -5.37
C VAL A 225 3.15 6.90 -6.75
N PHE A 226 2.30 7.74 -7.32
CA PHE A 226 1.73 7.50 -8.65
C PHE A 226 2.81 7.47 -9.74
N LEU A 227 3.79 8.37 -9.67
CA LEU A 227 4.92 8.37 -10.60
C LEU A 227 5.73 7.07 -10.50
N LEU A 228 6.09 6.65 -9.28
CA LEU A 228 6.79 5.39 -9.04
C LEU A 228 5.99 4.19 -9.58
N ASN A 229 4.68 4.19 -9.38
CA ASN A 229 3.83 3.10 -9.89
C ASN A 229 3.82 3.04 -11.42
N LEU A 230 3.84 4.18 -12.10
CA LEU A 230 3.92 4.25 -13.55
C LEU A 230 5.30 3.85 -14.09
N THR A 231 6.39 4.24 -13.41
CA THR A 231 7.75 4.05 -13.92
C THR A 231 8.39 2.72 -13.52
N PHE A 232 7.97 2.11 -12.40
CA PHE A 232 8.46 0.81 -11.92
C PHE A 232 7.41 -0.29 -12.03
N ASP A 233 6.32 -0.02 -12.76
CA ASP A 233 5.22 -0.94 -13.00
C ASP A 233 4.62 -1.57 -11.74
N VAL A 234 4.51 -0.79 -10.67
CA VAL A 234 3.87 -1.24 -9.44
C VAL A 234 2.36 -1.32 -9.65
N PRO A 235 1.69 -2.45 -9.37
CA PRO A 235 0.29 -2.67 -9.75
C PRO A 235 -0.71 -2.01 -8.78
N VAL A 236 -0.52 -0.73 -8.46
CA VAL A 236 -1.43 0.09 -7.64
C VAL A 236 -1.64 1.49 -8.23
N LYS A 237 -1.50 1.63 -9.55
CA LYS A 237 -1.63 2.89 -10.31
C LYS A 237 -3.03 3.46 -10.21
N MET A 238 -4.06 2.60 -10.29
CA MET A 238 -5.45 3.05 -10.25
C MET A 238 -5.76 3.74 -8.92
N LEU A 239 -5.46 3.09 -7.78
CA LEU A 239 -5.77 3.67 -6.47
C LEU A 239 -4.95 4.93 -6.18
N SER A 240 -3.63 4.91 -6.41
CA SER A 240 -2.79 6.09 -6.13
C SER A 240 -3.13 7.28 -7.03
N GLY A 241 -3.47 7.04 -8.30
CA GLY A 241 -3.99 8.06 -9.21
C GLY A 241 -5.29 8.68 -8.73
N HIS A 242 -6.22 7.87 -8.20
CA HIS A 242 -7.46 8.39 -7.62
C HIS A 242 -7.21 9.20 -6.34
N LEU A 243 -6.33 8.75 -5.44
CA LEU A 243 -5.97 9.52 -4.24
C LEU A 243 -5.32 10.86 -4.58
N LEU A 244 -4.48 10.90 -5.62
CA LEU A 244 -3.94 12.15 -6.16
C LEU A 244 -5.05 13.08 -6.66
N LEU A 245 -5.96 12.57 -7.50
CA LEU A 245 -7.10 13.35 -8.01
C LEU A 245 -8.00 13.88 -6.89
N MET A 246 -8.31 13.04 -5.90
CA MET A 246 -9.11 13.45 -4.74
C MET A 246 -8.39 14.54 -3.94
N SER A 247 -7.08 14.43 -3.74
CA SER A 247 -6.26 15.44 -3.05
C SER A 247 -6.25 16.77 -3.81
N LEU A 248 -6.18 16.74 -5.15
CA LEU A 248 -6.33 17.93 -5.99
C LEU A 248 -7.73 18.57 -5.87
N VAL A 249 -8.79 17.75 -5.81
CA VAL A 249 -10.17 18.23 -5.58
C VAL A 249 -10.30 18.91 -4.22
N LEU A 250 -9.61 18.41 -3.18
CA LEU A 250 -9.58 19.05 -1.86
C LEU A 250 -8.88 20.41 -1.87
N LEU A 251 -7.87 20.59 -2.74
CA LEU A 251 -7.16 21.88 -2.91
C LEU A 251 -7.87 22.85 -3.83
N ALA A 252 -8.74 22.39 -4.73
CA ALA A 252 -9.40 23.24 -5.73
C ALA A 252 -10.10 24.49 -5.13
N PRO A 253 -10.84 24.42 -4.00
CA PRO A 253 -11.44 25.61 -3.37
C PRO A 253 -10.41 26.62 -2.84
N GLN A 254 -9.17 26.18 -2.61
CA GLN A 254 -8.07 26.96 -2.05
C GLN A 254 -7.06 27.42 -3.12
N ALA A 255 -7.20 26.95 -4.37
CA ALA A 255 -6.22 27.17 -5.44
C ALA A 255 -5.88 28.65 -5.67
N ARG A 256 -6.88 29.53 -5.66
CA ARG A 256 -6.63 30.98 -5.82
C ARG A 256 -5.78 31.55 -4.69
N ARG A 257 -6.07 31.16 -3.44
CA ARG A 257 -5.33 31.63 -2.27
C ARG A 257 -3.89 31.11 -2.27
N LEU A 258 -3.71 29.85 -2.67
CA LEU A 258 -2.38 29.27 -2.86
C LEU A 258 -1.60 30.00 -3.96
N LEU A 259 -2.25 30.29 -5.09
CA LEU A 259 -1.63 31.03 -6.19
C LEU A 259 -1.27 32.47 -5.79
N ASP A 260 -2.17 33.14 -5.05
CA ASP A 260 -1.94 34.48 -4.53
C ASP A 260 -0.67 34.50 -3.67
N VAL A 261 -0.50 33.55 -2.73
CA VAL A 261 0.67 33.52 -1.83
C VAL A 261 1.94 33.02 -2.52
N LEU A 262 1.86 31.92 -3.28
CA LEU A 262 3.05 31.19 -3.74
C LEU A 262 3.61 31.70 -5.06
N VAL A 263 2.78 32.33 -5.90
CA VAL A 263 3.15 32.70 -7.28
C VAL A 263 2.95 34.18 -7.55
N LEU A 264 1.81 34.74 -7.13
CA LEU A 264 1.46 36.13 -7.43
C LEU A 264 1.98 37.11 -6.38
N GLU A 265 2.53 36.62 -5.26
CA GLU A 265 3.04 37.41 -4.14
C GLU A 265 2.02 38.42 -3.59
N ARG A 266 0.74 38.00 -3.56
CA ARG A 266 -0.41 38.79 -3.08
C ARG A 266 -0.85 38.32 -1.70
N ALA A 267 -1.38 39.26 -0.91
CA ALA A 267 -2.04 38.92 0.34
C ALA A 267 -3.23 37.99 0.09
N SER A 268 -3.34 36.91 0.88
CA SER A 268 -4.49 36.01 0.84
C SER A 268 -5.21 35.97 2.19
N GLY A 269 -6.53 35.80 2.16
CA GLY A 269 -7.31 35.58 3.37
C GLY A 269 -7.08 34.17 3.97
N PRO A 270 -7.47 33.93 5.24
CA PRO A 270 -7.26 32.65 5.91
C PRO A 270 -7.84 31.45 5.14
N MET A 271 -7.07 30.37 5.02
CA MET A 271 -7.49 29.14 4.36
C MET A 271 -8.42 28.32 5.27
N VAL A 272 -9.71 28.63 5.23
CA VAL A 272 -10.72 28.03 6.12
C VAL A 272 -11.46 26.92 5.40
N GLN A 273 -11.75 25.83 6.12
CA GLN A 273 -12.64 24.76 5.67
C GLN A 273 -14.11 25.17 5.91
N PRO A 274 -15.02 24.89 4.97
CA PRO A 274 -16.41 25.33 5.09
C PRO A 274 -17.13 24.65 6.26
N ALA A 275 -17.97 25.40 6.97
CA ALA A 275 -18.75 24.87 8.09
C ALA A 275 -19.75 23.79 7.63
N LEU A 276 -19.88 22.73 8.42
CA LEU A 276 -20.80 21.61 8.18
C LEU A 276 -22.22 21.94 8.68
N PHE A 277 -22.29 22.62 9.82
CA PHE A 277 -23.53 22.96 10.50
C PHE A 277 -23.69 24.46 10.67
N ARG A 278 -24.92 24.92 10.96
CA ARG A 278 -25.18 26.34 11.27
C ARG A 278 -24.62 26.76 12.64
N SER A 279 -24.61 25.86 13.62
CA SER A 279 -24.22 26.20 14.99
C SER A 279 -22.72 25.96 15.23
N ALA A 280 -22.08 26.89 15.94
CA ALA A 280 -20.67 26.76 16.32
C ALA A 280 -20.42 25.51 17.19
N ARG A 281 -21.37 25.18 18.08
CA ARG A 281 -21.33 23.98 18.92
C ARG A 281 -21.33 22.69 18.09
N ALA A 282 -22.20 22.57 17.08
CA ALA A 282 -22.22 21.37 16.23
C ALA A 282 -20.94 21.24 15.40
N ASN A 283 -20.39 22.33 14.87
CA ASN A 283 -19.10 22.27 14.14
C ASN A 283 -17.93 21.90 15.06
N ARG A 284 -17.97 22.31 16.33
CA ARG A 284 -16.97 21.89 17.33
C ARG A 284 -17.04 20.37 17.56
N TRP A 285 -18.24 19.82 17.78
CA TRP A 285 -18.43 18.38 17.91
C TRP A 285 -18.07 17.61 16.64
N ALA A 286 -18.34 18.17 15.46
CA ALA A 286 -17.92 17.58 14.20
C ALA A 286 -16.40 17.52 14.07
N THR A 287 -15.68 18.54 14.55
CA THR A 287 -14.21 18.53 14.62
C THR A 287 -13.71 17.45 15.58
N VAL A 288 -14.32 17.36 16.77
CA VAL A 288 -13.99 16.32 17.76
C VAL A 288 -14.20 14.92 17.18
N ALA A 289 -15.32 14.69 16.48
CA ALA A 289 -15.62 13.40 15.86
C ALA A 289 -14.59 13.00 14.80
N GLN A 290 -14.11 13.95 13.98
CA GLN A 290 -13.08 13.67 12.98
C GLN A 290 -11.73 13.36 13.63
N VAL A 291 -11.33 14.12 14.66
CA VAL A 291 -10.10 13.84 15.40
C VAL A 291 -10.19 12.48 16.12
N ALA A 292 -11.33 12.17 16.72
CA ALA A 292 -11.58 10.87 17.34
C ALA A 292 -11.51 9.72 16.33
N ALA A 293 -12.05 9.91 15.12
CA ALA A 293 -11.92 8.94 14.03
C ALA A 293 -10.46 8.75 13.62
N ALA A 294 -9.65 9.81 13.57
CA ALA A 294 -8.22 9.71 13.31
C ALA A 294 -7.50 8.87 14.38
N LEU A 295 -7.76 9.17 15.67
CA LEU A 295 -7.17 8.43 16.79
C LEU A 295 -7.60 6.96 16.78
N TRP A 296 -8.84 6.68 16.40
CA TRP A 296 -9.35 5.31 16.24
C TRP A 296 -8.62 4.55 15.14
N ILE A 297 -8.45 5.16 13.97
CA ILE A 297 -7.67 4.57 12.86
C ILE A 297 -6.23 4.36 13.28
N VAL A 298 -5.59 5.36 13.91
CA VAL A 298 -4.22 5.25 14.42
C VAL A 298 -4.06 4.08 15.38
N ALA A 299 -4.97 3.92 16.35
CA ALA A 299 -4.93 2.79 17.28
C ALA A 299 -5.05 1.46 16.54
N GLY A 300 -5.96 1.36 15.56
CA GLY A 300 -6.08 0.18 14.69
C GLY A 300 -4.79 -0.13 13.92
N MET A 301 -4.20 0.89 13.30
CA MET A 301 -2.98 0.72 12.51
C MET A 301 -1.77 0.35 13.36
N ILE A 302 -1.63 0.91 14.57
CA ILE A 302 -0.56 0.50 15.49
C ILE A 302 -0.66 -0.99 15.82
N VAL A 303 -1.87 -1.50 16.11
CA VAL A 303 -2.06 -2.93 16.40
C VAL A 303 -1.72 -3.77 15.17
N VAL A 304 -2.36 -3.47 14.02
CA VAL A 304 -2.18 -4.21 12.76
C VAL A 304 -0.70 -4.27 12.37
N THR A 305 -0.01 -3.14 12.32
CA THR A 305 1.39 -3.13 11.84
C THR A 305 2.37 -3.68 12.85
N THR A 306 2.06 -3.62 14.16
CA THR A 306 2.89 -4.30 15.18
C THR A 306 2.77 -5.81 15.06
N ASP A 307 1.57 -6.33 14.80
CA ASP A 307 1.36 -7.77 14.59
C ASP A 307 2.04 -8.21 13.28
N SER A 308 1.84 -7.49 12.17
CA SER A 308 2.55 -7.72 10.90
C SER A 308 4.08 -7.71 11.06
N TRP A 309 4.61 -6.76 11.82
CA TRP A 309 6.06 -6.66 12.09
C TRP A 309 6.63 -7.88 12.80
N ARG A 310 5.85 -8.49 13.71
CA ARG A 310 6.23 -9.68 14.48
C ARG A 310 5.98 -10.98 13.73
N GLU A 311 4.99 -11.00 12.84
CA GLU A 311 4.62 -12.20 12.10
C GLU A 311 5.50 -12.41 10.88
N TYR A 312 5.71 -11.37 10.06
CA TYR A 312 6.45 -11.47 8.80
C TYR A 312 7.40 -10.30 8.51
N GLY A 313 7.43 -9.25 9.35
CA GLY A 313 8.35 -8.13 9.20
C GLY A 313 9.75 -8.37 9.80
N GLY A 314 10.54 -7.31 9.95
CA GLY A 314 11.89 -7.40 10.50
C GLY A 314 11.97 -7.92 11.95
N GLY A 315 10.86 -7.81 12.70
CA GLY A 315 10.73 -8.36 14.06
C GLY A 315 10.32 -9.82 14.13
N ALA A 316 10.07 -10.48 13.00
CA ALA A 316 9.76 -11.90 12.97
C ALA A 316 10.97 -12.75 13.41
N PRO A 317 10.74 -13.84 14.16
CA PRO A 317 11.81 -14.71 14.64
C PRO A 317 12.53 -15.37 13.46
N GLU A 318 13.85 -15.42 13.56
CA GLU A 318 14.66 -16.14 12.58
C GLU A 318 14.46 -17.66 12.76
N PRO A 319 14.18 -18.41 11.68
CA PRO A 319 14.14 -19.86 11.77
C PRO A 319 15.52 -20.42 12.15
N GLU A 320 15.57 -21.64 12.69
CA GLU A 320 16.80 -22.26 13.21
C GLU A 320 17.96 -22.21 12.20
N LEU A 321 17.68 -22.53 10.92
CA LEU A 321 18.68 -22.55 9.85
C LEU A 321 18.81 -21.21 9.10
N TYR A 322 18.30 -20.10 9.63
CA TYR A 322 18.33 -18.80 8.97
C TYR A 322 19.73 -18.41 8.47
N GLY A 323 19.83 -18.06 7.19
CA GLY A 323 21.07 -17.64 6.54
C GLY A 323 21.24 -18.22 5.13
N ILE A 324 22.37 -17.84 4.54
CA ILE A 324 22.85 -18.40 3.27
C ILE A 324 23.93 -19.42 3.62
N TRP A 325 23.75 -20.65 3.16
CA TRP A 325 24.66 -21.78 3.39
C TRP A 325 25.30 -22.19 2.07
N GLU A 326 26.60 -22.02 1.95
CA GLU A 326 27.36 -22.39 0.75
C GLU A 326 27.76 -23.86 0.78
N VAL A 327 27.50 -24.58 -0.31
CA VAL A 327 27.77 -26.01 -0.41
C VAL A 327 29.24 -26.26 -0.75
N SER A 328 29.98 -26.76 0.22
CA SER A 328 31.39 -27.15 0.07
C SER A 328 31.51 -28.54 -0.55
N GLU A 329 30.84 -29.55 0.04
CA GLU A 329 30.85 -30.93 -0.43
C GLU A 329 29.43 -31.38 -0.76
N PHE A 330 29.28 -32.12 -1.86
CA PHE A 330 28.00 -32.69 -2.30
C PHE A 330 28.29 -34.07 -2.86
N SER A 331 27.63 -35.08 -2.33
CA SER A 331 27.77 -36.47 -2.79
C SER A 331 26.40 -37.11 -2.93
N ILE A 332 26.25 -37.92 -3.98
CA ILE A 332 25.08 -38.74 -4.25
C ILE A 332 25.52 -40.20 -4.27
N ASP A 333 24.84 -41.06 -3.53
CA ASP A 333 25.17 -42.47 -3.37
C ASP A 333 26.66 -42.69 -3.02
N GLN A 334 27.18 -41.82 -2.15
CA GLN A 334 28.59 -41.72 -1.73
C GLN A 334 29.60 -41.32 -2.83
N VAL A 335 29.15 -40.96 -4.02
CA VAL A 335 30.00 -40.45 -5.10
C VAL A 335 30.01 -38.92 -5.04
N PRO A 336 31.18 -38.27 -4.88
CA PRO A 336 31.29 -36.82 -4.95
C PRO A 336 30.82 -36.28 -6.31
N VAL A 337 29.94 -35.29 -6.28
CA VAL A 337 29.44 -34.60 -7.48
C VAL A 337 30.23 -33.30 -7.63
N ALA A 338 30.93 -33.10 -8.74
CA ALA A 338 31.72 -31.88 -8.96
C ALA A 338 30.81 -30.63 -9.16
N PRO A 339 31.26 -29.43 -8.78
CA PRO A 339 30.52 -28.17 -8.96
C PRO A 339 30.55 -27.70 -10.42
N LEU A 340 29.94 -28.46 -11.33
CA LEU A 340 29.83 -28.12 -12.75
C LEU A 340 28.53 -27.36 -13.00
N ALA A 341 28.60 -26.27 -13.78
CA ALA A 341 27.43 -25.47 -14.18
C ALA A 341 26.32 -26.29 -14.88
N THR A 342 26.70 -27.42 -15.49
CA THR A 342 25.77 -28.34 -16.18
C THR A 342 25.16 -29.39 -15.27
N ASP A 343 25.54 -29.48 -14.00
CA ASP A 343 25.01 -30.49 -13.11
C ASP A 343 23.56 -30.16 -12.69
N PRO A 344 22.59 -31.06 -12.93
CA PRO A 344 21.17 -30.76 -12.71
C PRO A 344 20.72 -30.92 -11.24
N VAL A 345 21.54 -31.51 -10.36
CA VAL A 345 21.14 -31.91 -9.00
C VAL A 345 21.92 -31.14 -7.93
N ARG A 346 23.21 -30.87 -8.15
CA ARG A 346 24.07 -30.23 -7.16
C ARG A 346 23.61 -28.81 -6.86
N TRP A 347 23.53 -28.52 -5.57
CA TRP A 347 23.27 -27.17 -5.09
C TRP A 347 24.57 -26.40 -4.94
N GLN A 348 24.52 -25.11 -5.24
CA GLN A 348 25.57 -24.16 -4.92
C GLN A 348 25.35 -23.59 -3.51
N ARG A 349 24.10 -23.24 -3.18
CA ARG A 349 23.72 -22.66 -1.88
C ARG A 349 22.35 -23.15 -1.44
N LEU A 350 22.15 -23.28 -0.13
CA LEU A 350 20.85 -23.38 0.51
C LEU A 350 20.56 -22.05 1.21
N VAL A 351 19.39 -21.48 0.98
CA VAL A 351 18.97 -20.20 1.54
C VAL A 351 17.72 -20.45 2.39
N VAL A 352 17.78 -20.06 3.66
CA VAL A 352 16.65 -20.11 4.58
C VAL A 352 16.43 -18.71 5.13
N ASP A 353 15.28 -18.14 4.85
CA ASP A 353 14.90 -16.78 5.24
C ASP A 353 13.66 -16.81 6.15
N LYS A 354 13.20 -15.64 6.61
CA LYS A 354 11.96 -15.49 7.37
C LYS A 354 10.76 -15.78 6.48
N GLY A 355 10.20 -16.99 6.63
CA GLY A 355 9.01 -17.44 5.90
C GLY A 355 9.24 -17.94 4.47
N THR A 356 10.47 -17.86 3.94
CA THR A 356 10.80 -18.39 2.60
C THR A 356 12.09 -19.20 2.64
N ALA A 357 12.23 -20.13 1.69
CA ALA A 357 13.46 -20.87 1.49
C ALA A 357 13.70 -21.14 0.01
N GLY A 358 14.94 -21.40 -0.34
CA GLY A 358 15.35 -21.69 -1.70
C GLY A 358 16.67 -22.42 -1.74
N TYR A 359 16.96 -23.08 -2.85
CA TYR A 359 18.32 -23.52 -3.15
C TYR A 359 18.75 -22.94 -4.49
N GLN A 360 20.02 -22.57 -4.57
CA GLN A 360 20.63 -22.08 -5.80
C GLN A 360 21.27 -23.24 -6.55
N ARG A 361 20.94 -23.37 -7.83
CA ARG A 361 21.55 -24.34 -8.75
C ARG A 361 22.92 -23.85 -9.23
N MET A 362 23.66 -24.72 -9.90
CA MET A 362 24.98 -24.39 -10.45
C MET A 362 24.94 -23.39 -11.62
N ASP A 363 23.77 -23.13 -12.21
CA ASP A 363 23.54 -22.12 -13.24
C ASP A 363 23.07 -20.76 -12.66
N ASP A 364 23.24 -20.57 -11.34
CA ASP A 364 22.78 -19.44 -10.52
C ASP A 364 21.25 -19.32 -10.35
N THR A 365 20.44 -20.21 -10.94
CA THR A 365 18.99 -20.19 -10.77
C THR A 365 18.60 -20.49 -9.33
N ILE A 366 17.78 -19.61 -8.72
CA ILE A 366 17.21 -19.83 -7.39
C ILE A 366 15.88 -20.56 -7.54
N VAL A 367 15.78 -21.75 -6.96
CA VAL A 367 14.54 -22.53 -6.91
C VAL A 367 13.85 -22.30 -5.58
N PRO A 368 12.66 -21.68 -5.55
CA PRO A 368 11.90 -21.50 -4.32
C PRO A 368 11.38 -22.85 -3.84
N VAL A 369 11.49 -23.10 -2.54
CA VAL A 369 11.02 -24.32 -1.89
C VAL A 369 10.34 -24.02 -0.57
N MET A 370 9.49 -24.94 -0.14
CA MET A 370 9.04 -24.99 1.24
C MET A 370 10.05 -25.80 2.04
N ALA A 371 10.73 -25.15 2.98
CA ALA A 371 11.63 -25.80 3.93
C ALA A 371 10.96 -25.86 5.30
N THR A 372 10.85 -27.05 5.88
CA THR A 372 10.37 -27.25 7.24
C THR A 372 11.44 -27.96 8.04
N VAL A 373 11.92 -27.30 9.09
CA VAL A 373 12.83 -27.86 10.06
C VAL A 373 11.99 -28.38 11.23
N ASP A 374 12.09 -29.66 11.53
CA ASP A 374 11.58 -30.27 12.75
C ASP A 374 12.70 -30.27 13.79
N PRO A 375 12.66 -29.39 14.81
CA PRO A 375 13.71 -29.29 15.81
C PRO A 375 13.76 -30.53 16.72
N ALA A 376 12.64 -31.24 16.89
CA ALA A 376 12.57 -32.42 17.75
C ALA A 376 13.17 -33.65 17.06
N ALA A 377 12.98 -33.76 15.74
CA ALA A 377 13.53 -34.85 14.94
C ALA A 377 14.90 -34.54 14.31
N ALA A 378 15.39 -33.29 14.45
CA ALA A 378 16.58 -32.78 13.76
C ALA A 378 16.54 -33.08 12.25
N ASN A 379 15.38 -32.85 11.63
CA ASN A 379 15.15 -33.17 10.22
C ASN A 379 14.72 -31.93 9.45
N LEU A 380 15.30 -31.75 8.27
CA LEU A 380 14.92 -30.78 7.27
C LEU A 380 14.16 -31.49 6.15
N THR A 381 12.92 -31.06 5.93
CA THR A 381 12.12 -31.49 4.78
C THR A 381 12.04 -30.34 3.79
N ILE A 382 12.26 -30.64 2.52
CA ILE A 382 12.17 -29.69 1.41
C ILE A 382 11.13 -30.22 0.43
N ALA A 383 10.14 -29.40 0.11
CA ALA A 383 9.15 -29.66 -0.90
C ALA A 383 9.14 -28.56 -1.95
N THR A 384 8.86 -28.90 -3.20
CA THR A 384 8.64 -27.90 -4.24
C THR A 384 7.37 -27.13 -3.92
N ALA A 385 7.42 -25.80 -4.04
CA ALA A 385 6.24 -24.97 -3.86
C ALA A 385 5.13 -25.38 -4.84
N PRO A 386 3.88 -25.46 -4.41
CA PRO A 386 2.77 -25.80 -5.30
C PRO A 386 2.58 -24.73 -6.37
N THR A 387 2.34 -25.15 -7.61
CA THR A 387 2.10 -24.23 -8.74
C THR A 387 0.64 -23.79 -8.86
N ALA A 388 -0.26 -24.39 -8.09
CA ALA A 388 -1.67 -24.02 -7.98
C ALA A 388 -2.16 -24.20 -6.53
N PRO A 389 -3.18 -23.43 -6.07
CA PRO A 389 -3.68 -23.48 -4.69
C PRO A 389 -4.09 -24.87 -4.20
N ASP A 390 -4.64 -25.70 -5.09
CA ASP A 390 -5.14 -27.05 -4.78
C ASP A 390 -4.09 -28.16 -4.98
N GLN A 391 -2.86 -27.80 -5.35
CA GLN A 391 -1.79 -28.76 -5.59
C GLN A 391 -1.05 -29.05 -4.28
N ALA A 392 -0.90 -30.34 -3.94
CA ALA A 392 -0.07 -30.72 -2.80
C ALA A 392 1.42 -30.43 -3.10
N PRO A 393 2.19 -29.94 -2.12
CA PRO A 393 3.64 -29.82 -2.24
C PRO A 393 4.25 -31.18 -2.60
N THR A 394 5.16 -31.20 -3.58
CA THR A 394 5.84 -32.44 -3.96
C THR A 394 7.12 -32.58 -3.12
N PRO A 395 7.29 -33.68 -2.36
CA PRO A 395 8.51 -33.91 -1.59
C PRO A 395 9.73 -33.93 -2.51
N TYR A 396 10.79 -33.21 -2.12
CA TYR A 396 12.03 -33.10 -2.89
C TYR A 396 13.24 -33.62 -2.10
N ALA A 397 13.33 -33.30 -0.82
CA ALA A 397 14.39 -33.82 0.04
C ALA A 397 13.91 -34.05 1.48
N THR A 398 14.49 -35.06 2.14
CA THR A 398 14.34 -35.31 3.57
C THR A 398 15.71 -35.61 4.14
N LEU A 399 16.21 -34.74 5.02
CA LEU A 399 17.60 -34.67 5.42
C LEU A 399 17.71 -34.57 6.93
N ALA A 400 18.46 -35.48 7.55
CA ALA A 400 18.93 -35.32 8.92
C ALA A 400 19.91 -34.15 8.99
N VAL A 401 19.72 -33.30 9.99
CA VAL A 401 20.44 -32.05 10.23
C VAL A 401 21.46 -32.29 11.33
N ASP A 402 22.73 -32.13 11.00
CA ASP A 402 23.84 -32.13 11.95
C ASP A 402 24.56 -30.77 11.85
N ARG A 403 24.44 -29.95 12.90
CA ARG A 403 24.93 -28.57 12.92
C ARG A 403 26.03 -28.40 13.96
N ALA A 404 27.13 -27.81 13.53
CA ALA A 404 28.23 -27.38 14.38
C ALA A 404 28.63 -25.94 14.00
N ASP A 405 28.18 -24.96 14.78
CA ASP A 405 28.40 -23.52 14.55
C ASP A 405 28.02 -23.08 13.12
N ASP A 406 29.03 -22.72 12.32
CA ASP A 406 28.93 -22.28 10.92
C ASP A 406 29.03 -23.43 9.92
N ARG A 407 29.09 -24.69 10.37
CA ARG A 407 29.02 -25.87 9.52
C ARG A 407 27.70 -26.60 9.69
N LEU A 408 27.12 -26.99 8.57
CA LEU A 408 25.88 -27.74 8.48
C LEU A 408 26.13 -28.98 7.62
N THR A 409 25.83 -30.16 8.15
CA THR A 409 25.88 -31.42 7.41
C THR A 409 24.47 -31.96 7.28
N LEU A 410 24.03 -32.16 6.04
CA LEU A 410 22.73 -32.72 5.70
C LEU A 410 22.91 -34.12 5.14
N ARG A 411 22.23 -35.12 5.71
CA ARG A 411 22.31 -36.52 5.27
C ARG A 411 20.92 -37.10 5.10
N GLY A 412 20.65 -37.72 3.96
CA GLY A 412 19.35 -38.34 3.72
C GLY A 412 19.07 -38.46 2.24
N GLU A 413 17.87 -38.12 1.83
CA GLU A 413 17.43 -38.29 0.43
C GLU A 413 17.22 -36.94 -0.25
N ILE A 414 17.78 -36.78 -1.45
CA ILE A 414 17.52 -35.66 -2.37
C ILE A 414 17.09 -36.26 -3.72
N ALA A 415 15.90 -35.89 -4.21
CA ALA A 415 15.37 -36.33 -5.49
C ALA A 415 15.40 -37.86 -5.70
N GLY A 416 15.06 -38.64 -4.66
CA GLY A 416 15.04 -40.10 -4.75
C GLY A 416 16.36 -40.80 -4.46
N LYS A 417 17.45 -40.07 -4.19
CA LYS A 417 18.80 -40.64 -4.03
C LYS A 417 19.42 -40.26 -2.70
N GLN A 418 20.25 -41.15 -2.15
CA GLN A 418 20.95 -40.87 -0.91
C GLN A 418 21.99 -39.80 -1.15
N ALA A 419 22.00 -38.76 -0.33
CA ALA A 419 22.83 -37.59 -0.49
C ALA A 419 23.50 -37.22 0.83
N THR A 420 24.73 -36.73 0.75
CA THR A 420 25.39 -36.01 1.84
C THR A 420 25.87 -34.67 1.33
N VAL A 421 25.44 -33.61 2.01
CA VAL A 421 25.76 -32.21 1.66
C VAL A 421 26.41 -31.56 2.86
N VAL A 422 27.59 -30.99 2.68
CA VAL A 422 28.31 -30.24 3.71
C VAL A 422 28.32 -28.78 3.32
N LEU A 423 27.75 -27.95 4.18
CA LEU A 423 27.58 -26.52 3.95
C LEU A 423 28.30 -25.70 5.01
N THR A 424 28.70 -24.49 4.61
CA THR A 424 29.28 -23.49 5.49
C THR A 424 28.43 -22.23 5.44
N ARG A 425 28.17 -21.61 6.59
CA ARG A 425 27.39 -20.37 6.67
C ARG A 425 28.18 -19.22 6.05
N LEU A 426 27.52 -18.47 5.17
CA LEU A 426 28.04 -17.23 4.61
C LEU A 426 27.78 -16.07 5.57
N ASP A 427 28.79 -15.22 5.78
CA ASP A 427 28.62 -13.96 6.49
C ASP A 427 27.76 -13.00 5.67
N LEU A 428 26.60 -12.61 6.21
CA LEU A 428 25.65 -11.75 5.50
C LEU A 428 26.13 -10.30 5.43
N ASP A 429 27.04 -9.87 6.31
CA ASP A 429 27.62 -8.53 6.30
C ASP A 429 28.75 -8.40 5.28
N SER A 430 29.18 -9.51 4.66
CA SER A 430 30.13 -9.48 3.54
C SER A 430 29.52 -8.90 2.27
N PHE A 431 28.19 -8.82 2.17
CA PHE A 431 27.52 -8.15 1.06
C PHE A 431 27.61 -6.63 1.23
N PRO A 432 28.14 -5.87 0.24
CA PRO A 432 28.22 -4.41 0.34
C PRO A 432 26.89 -3.72 0.65
N LEU A 433 25.78 -4.27 0.18
CA LEU A 433 24.43 -3.74 0.42
C LEU A 433 24.02 -3.79 1.90
N ARG A 434 24.48 -4.79 2.67
CA ARG A 434 24.21 -4.91 4.12
C ARG A 434 25.31 -4.29 4.96
N GLY A 435 26.58 -4.54 4.62
CA GLY A 435 27.73 -4.11 5.40
C GLY A 435 28.04 -2.60 5.33
N THR A 436 27.46 -1.87 4.36
CA THR A 436 27.71 -0.43 4.20
C THR A 436 26.73 0.43 5.00
N GLY A 437 27.19 0.93 6.15
CA GLY A 437 26.43 1.89 6.96
C GLY A 437 26.62 3.37 6.58
N PHE A 438 25.90 4.25 7.29
CA PHE A 438 26.01 5.71 7.13
C PHE A 438 27.41 6.25 7.50
N ARG A 439 27.94 7.16 6.67
CA ARG A 439 29.21 7.84 6.89
C ARG A 439 29.06 9.33 6.56
N TRP A 440 29.43 10.21 7.50
CA TRP A 440 29.44 11.67 7.26
C TRP A 440 30.52 12.10 6.25
N VAL A 441 31.68 11.44 6.29
CA VAL A 441 32.82 11.76 5.42
C VAL A 441 33.08 10.58 4.50
N GLN A 442 32.99 10.83 3.20
CA GLN A 442 33.26 9.86 2.15
C GLN A 442 34.21 10.49 1.13
N ASN A 443 35.51 10.18 1.26
CA ASN A 443 36.54 10.78 0.39
C ASN A 443 36.43 10.35 -1.07
N ASN A 444 35.86 9.16 -1.32
CA ASN A 444 35.55 8.65 -2.65
C ASN A 444 34.18 7.95 -2.63
N PRO A 445 33.32 8.12 -3.65
CA PRO A 445 32.13 7.30 -3.83
C PRO A 445 32.48 5.81 -3.83
N TYR A 446 31.70 5.00 -3.13
CA TYR A 446 31.84 3.54 -3.09
C TYR A 446 30.68 2.92 -3.86
N LEU A 447 30.99 2.19 -4.94
CA LEU A 447 30.00 1.60 -5.85
C LEU A 447 29.99 0.06 -5.81
N GLY A 448 30.76 -0.54 -4.91
CA GLY A 448 31.08 -1.98 -4.91
C GLY A 448 32.57 -2.22 -5.03
#